data_AF-P74006-F1
#
_entry.id   AF-P74006-F1
#
_cell.length_a   1.000
_cell.length_b   1.000
_cell.length_c   1.000
_cell.angle_alpha   90.00
_cell.angle_beta   90.00
_cell.angle_gamma   90.00
#
_symmetry.space_group_name_H-M   'P 1'
#
loop_
_entity.id
_entity.type
_entity.pdbx_description
1 polymer ?
#
loop_
_entity_poly.entity_id
_entity_poly.type
_entity_poly.pdbx_seq_one_letter_code
_entity_poly.pdbx_strand_id
1 'polypeptide(L)'
;MSSTLPLDLPDRLREFQQLLDQCQCTMADPGAEGATVAKQVDELGDFIQHHFLSVTMEDWPCQGPQPWSSIQTELQRTLRLLSTELIFWRSARSPQRQHHYQQRLLGHYQQLADFSKAMQQWVDGAD
;
A
#
# COMPACT_ATOMS: atom_id res chain seq x y z
N MET A 1 2.31 21.68 -22.06
CA MET A 1 1.73 21.91 -20.72
C MET A 1 2.47 20.97 -19.80
N SER A 2 3.57 21.45 -19.22
CA SER A 2 4.43 20.66 -18.33
C SER A 2 3.88 20.81 -16.93
N SER A 3 3.11 19.84 -16.46
CA SER A 3 2.71 19.77 -15.06
C SER A 3 3.82 19.06 -14.29
N THR A 4 4.94 19.76 -14.11
CA THR A 4 5.97 19.40 -13.13
C THR A 4 5.39 19.72 -11.75
N LEU A 5 4.59 18.82 -11.19
CA LEU A 5 4.43 18.80 -9.75
C LEU A 5 5.71 18.16 -9.23
N PRO A 6 6.57 18.89 -8.48
CA PRO A 6 7.60 18.22 -7.73
C PRO A 6 6.85 17.17 -6.89
N LEU A 7 7.26 15.92 -7.00
CA LEU A 7 6.78 14.87 -6.11
C LEU A 7 7.04 15.39 -4.70
N ASP A 8 5.98 15.83 -4.02
CA ASP A 8 6.02 16.05 -2.58
C ASP A 8 5.97 14.67 -1.93
N LEU A 9 7.04 13.91 -2.21
CA LEU A 9 7.19 12.52 -1.83
C LEU A 9 7.08 12.35 -0.30
N PRO A 10 7.63 13.24 0.55
CA PRO A 10 7.37 13.20 1.99
C PRO A 10 5.89 13.27 2.34
N ASP A 11 5.13 14.18 1.72
CA ASP A 11 3.70 14.31 1.98
C ASP A 11 2.91 13.10 1.46
N ARG A 12 3.27 12.56 0.28
CA ARG A 12 2.66 11.34 -0.27
C ARG A 12 2.97 10.10 0.56
N LEU A 13 4.18 9.96 1.09
CA LEU A 13 4.54 8.87 1.99
C LEU A 13 3.78 8.98 3.32
N ARG A 14 3.54 10.20 3.83
CA ARG A 14 2.71 10.44 5.01
C ARG A 14 1.25 10.06 4.77
N GLU A 15 0.66 10.51 3.66
CA GLU A 15 -0.71 10.14 3.26
C GLU A 15 -0.84 8.63 3.06
N PHE A 16 0.15 7.99 2.43
CA PHE A 16 0.19 6.55 2.26
C PHE A 16 0.19 5.81 3.60
N GLN A 17 1.02 6.26 4.55
CA GLN A 17 1.07 5.67 5.88
C GLN A 17 -0.27 5.82 6.63
N GLN A 18 -0.91 6.99 6.55
CA GLN A 18 -2.21 7.23 7.17
C GLN A 18 -3.30 6.30 6.60
N LEU A 19 -3.31 6.10 5.28
CA LEU A 19 -4.23 5.16 4.63
C LEU A 19 -3.98 3.73 5.12
N LEU A 20 -2.72 3.30 5.21
CA LEU A 20 -2.35 1.99 5.72
C LEU A 20 -2.78 1.78 7.18
N ASP A 21 -2.54 2.76 8.04
CA ASP A 21 -2.93 2.71 9.45
C ASP A 21 -4.45 2.59 9.58
N GLN A 22 -5.22 3.32 8.76
CA GLN A 22 -6.68 3.23 8.75
C GLN A 22 -7.18 1.86 8.27
N CYS A 23 -6.56 1.29 7.22
CA CYS A 23 -6.85 -0.06 6.75
C CYS A 23 -6.57 -1.11 7.84
N GLN A 24 -5.44 -0.99 8.53
CA GLN A 24 -5.05 -1.89 9.62
C GLN A 24 -6.01 -1.79 10.81
N CYS A 25 -6.36 -0.57 11.25
CA CYS A 25 -7.32 -0.36 12.33
C CYS A 25 -8.68 -0.97 11.98
N THR A 26 -9.17 -0.75 10.76
CA THR A 26 -10.44 -1.32 10.30
C THR A 26 -10.38 -2.84 10.25
N MET A 27 -9.31 -3.41 9.70
CA MET A 27 -9.15 -4.86 9.60
C MET A 27 -8.92 -5.54 10.97
N ALA A 28 -8.41 -4.81 11.97
CA ALA A 28 -8.23 -5.33 13.32
C ALA A 28 -9.54 -5.36 14.13
N ASP A 29 -10.55 -4.61 13.72
CA ASP A 29 -11.88 -4.60 14.35
C ASP A 29 -12.61 -5.94 14.12
N PRO A 30 -13.04 -6.66 15.19
CA PRO A 30 -13.88 -7.85 15.06
C PRO A 30 -15.21 -7.61 14.33
N GLY A 31 -15.69 -6.36 14.29
CA GLY A 31 -16.92 -5.94 13.61
C GLY A 31 -16.73 -5.44 12.18
N ALA A 32 -15.51 -5.53 11.62
CA ALA A 32 -15.21 -4.98 10.31
C ALA A 32 -16.15 -5.49 9.20
N GLU A 33 -16.84 -4.56 8.54
CA GLU A 33 -17.71 -4.89 7.42
C GLU A 33 -16.91 -5.12 6.14
N GLY A 34 -17.22 -6.21 5.44
CA GLY A 34 -16.46 -6.58 4.25
C GLY A 34 -16.55 -5.61 3.08
N ALA A 35 -17.62 -4.80 3.01
CA ALA A 35 -17.74 -3.73 2.04
C ALA A 35 -16.81 -2.55 2.37
N THR A 36 -16.67 -2.19 3.65
CA THR A 36 -15.78 -1.13 4.11
C THR A 36 -14.32 -1.47 3.86
N VAL A 37 -13.90 -2.68 4.23
CA VAL A 37 -12.53 -3.15 3.97
C VAL A 37 -12.25 -3.19 2.46
N ALA A 38 -13.22 -3.62 1.65
CA ALA A 38 -13.05 -3.64 0.19
C ALA A 38 -12.84 -2.24 -0.38
N LYS A 39 -13.66 -1.26 0.02
CA LYS A 39 -13.50 0.13 -0.39
C LYS A 39 -12.12 0.69 -0.02
N GLN A 40 -11.63 0.36 1.17
CA GLN A 40 -10.30 0.79 1.61
C GLN A 40 -9.17 0.15 0.80
N VAL A 41 -9.29 -1.14 0.44
CA VAL A 41 -8.32 -1.80 -0.45
C VAL A 41 -8.33 -1.16 -1.84
N ASP A 42 -9.51 -0.82 -2.37
CA ASP A 42 -9.65 -0.11 -3.66
C ASP A 42 -9.01 1.28 -3.60
N GLU A 43 -9.30 2.07 -2.55
CA GLU A 43 -8.71 3.40 -2.31
C GLU A 43 -7.18 3.34 -2.17
N LEU A 44 -6.66 2.33 -1.46
CA LEU A 44 -5.22 2.08 -1.33
C LEU A 44 -4.59 1.73 -2.68
N GLY A 45 -5.27 0.89 -3.47
CA GLY A 45 -4.84 0.53 -4.82
C GLY A 45 -4.75 1.75 -5.74
N ASP A 46 -5.80 2.58 -5.74
CA ASP A 46 -5.84 3.82 -6.50
C ASP A 46 -4.74 4.79 -6.07
N PHE A 47 -4.51 4.95 -4.76
CA PHE A 47 -3.45 5.80 -4.25
C PHE A 47 -2.07 5.34 -4.75
N ILE A 48 -1.75 4.06 -4.60
CA ILE A 48 -0.47 3.50 -5.04
C ILE A 48 -0.31 3.65 -6.56
N GLN A 49 -1.38 3.39 -7.31
CA GLN A 49 -1.36 3.51 -8.77
C GLN A 49 -1.10 4.94 -9.23
N HIS A 50 -1.75 5.94 -8.61
CA HIS A 50 -1.64 7.34 -9.01
C HIS A 50 -0.37 8.02 -8.52
N HIS A 51 0.22 7.59 -7.39
CA HIS A 51 1.33 8.31 -6.76
C HIS A 51 2.67 7.58 -6.77
N PHE A 52 2.68 6.25 -6.96
CA PHE A 52 3.93 5.48 -6.98
C PHE A 52 4.12 4.74 -8.31
N LEU A 53 3.08 4.12 -8.88
CA LEU A 53 3.23 3.34 -10.11
C LEU A 53 3.16 4.18 -11.40
N SER A 54 2.59 5.39 -11.33
CA SER A 54 2.55 6.36 -12.43
C SER A 54 3.86 7.14 -12.60
N VAL A 55 4.71 7.16 -11.56
CA VAL A 55 5.94 7.94 -11.52
C VAL A 55 6.99 7.26 -12.38
N THR A 56 7.48 7.99 -13.38
CA THR A 56 8.52 7.49 -14.28
C THR A 56 9.88 7.51 -13.58
N MET A 57 10.84 6.76 -14.10
CA MET A 57 12.21 6.75 -13.58
C MET A 57 12.88 8.14 -13.69
N GLU A 58 12.43 9.00 -14.59
CA GLU A 58 12.97 10.34 -14.82
C GLU A 58 12.49 11.34 -13.76
N ASP A 59 11.34 11.05 -13.12
CA ASP A 59 10.71 11.89 -12.10
C ASP A 59 11.05 11.43 -10.67
N TRP A 60 11.78 10.31 -10.50
CA TRP A 60 12.14 9.79 -9.18
C TRP A 60 13.42 10.45 -8.64
N PRO A 61 13.38 11.11 -7.45
CA PRO A 61 14.47 11.96 -6.98
C PRO A 61 15.68 11.23 -6.38
N CYS A 62 15.64 9.91 -6.17
CA CYS A 62 16.69 9.18 -5.45
C CYS A 62 17.69 8.43 -6.35
N GLN A 63 18.90 8.21 -5.83
CA GLN A 63 20.05 7.65 -6.54
C GLN A 63 19.82 6.21 -7.08
N GLY A 64 19.46 6.12 -8.36
CA GLY A 64 19.54 4.90 -9.19
C GLY A 64 18.17 4.30 -9.58
N PRO A 65 18.03 3.76 -10.82
CA PRO A 65 16.76 3.22 -11.32
C PRO A 65 16.39 1.82 -10.78
N GLN A 66 17.36 1.06 -10.27
CA GLN A 66 17.15 -0.33 -9.83
C GLN A 66 16.36 -0.49 -8.52
N PRO A 67 16.59 0.34 -7.48
CA PRO A 67 15.80 0.27 -6.25
C PRO A 67 14.32 0.61 -6.48
N TRP A 68 14.03 1.60 -7.33
CA TRP A 68 12.65 2.08 -7.56
C TRP A 68 11.79 1.08 -8.34
N SER A 69 12.29 0.55 -9.45
CA SER A 69 11.59 -0.47 -10.23
C SER A 69 11.28 -1.74 -9.42
N SER A 70 12.19 -2.10 -8.49
CA SER A 70 11.98 -3.19 -7.54
C SER A 70 10.83 -2.89 -6.57
N ILE A 71 10.78 -1.67 -6.01
CA ILE A 71 9.67 -1.24 -5.15
C ILE A 71 8.35 -1.25 -5.91
N GLN A 72 8.28 -0.68 -7.12
CA GLN A 72 7.05 -0.67 -7.91
C GLN A 72 6.53 -2.10 -8.17
N THR A 73 7.44 -3.04 -8.45
CA THR A 73 7.10 -4.46 -8.64
C THR A 73 6.51 -5.06 -7.37
N GLU A 74 7.13 -4.81 -6.21
CA GLU A 74 6.64 -5.34 -4.94
C GLU A 74 5.34 -4.68 -4.46
N LEU A 75 5.14 -3.38 -4.73
CA LEU A 75 3.86 -2.69 -4.49
C LEU A 75 2.74 -3.33 -5.33
N GLN A 76 2.95 -3.52 -6.63
CA GLN A 76 1.99 -4.19 -7.51
C GLN A 76 1.69 -5.62 -7.07
N ARG A 77 2.73 -6.37 -6.68
CA ARG A 77 2.57 -7.73 -6.17
C ARG A 77 1.72 -7.75 -4.91
N THR A 78 2.02 -6.86 -3.96
CA THR A 78 1.32 -6.80 -2.67
C THR A 78 -0.15 -6.39 -2.83
N LEU A 79 -0.45 -5.46 -3.74
CA LEU A 79 -1.84 -5.09 -4.09
C LEU A 79 -2.66 -6.27 -4.65
N ARG A 80 -2.06 -7.08 -5.53
CA ARG A 80 -2.70 -8.29 -6.05
C ARG A 80 -2.98 -9.31 -4.94
N LEU A 81 -2.04 -9.47 -4.02
CA LEU A 81 -2.22 -10.33 -2.85
C LEU A 81 -3.32 -9.81 -1.95
N LEU A 82 -3.34 -8.52 -1.59
CA LEU A 82 -4.42 -7.90 -0.82
C LEU A 82 -5.80 -8.16 -1.42
N SER A 83 -5.94 -7.92 -2.73
CA SER A 83 -7.19 -8.16 -3.45
C SER A 83 -7.63 -9.63 -3.37
N THR A 84 -6.67 -10.54 -3.51
CA THR A 84 -6.91 -11.99 -3.46
C THR A 84 -7.33 -12.43 -2.05
N GLU A 85 -6.60 -12.00 -1.02
CA GLU A 85 -6.89 -12.32 0.38
C GLU A 85 -8.24 -11.72 0.81
N LEU A 86 -8.60 -10.54 0.32
CA LEU A 86 -9.91 -9.92 0.56
C LEU A 86 -11.06 -10.77 0.01
N ILE A 87 -10.92 -11.30 -1.21
CA ILE A 87 -11.92 -12.21 -1.81
C ILE A 87 -12.11 -13.44 -0.92
N PHE A 88 -11.00 -14.04 -0.46
CA PHE A 88 -11.05 -15.21 0.40
C PHE A 88 -11.61 -14.91 1.79
N TRP A 89 -11.23 -13.78 2.38
CA TRP A 89 -11.74 -13.34 3.67
C TRP A 89 -13.27 -13.12 3.63
N ARG A 90 -13.78 -12.45 2.60
CA ARG A 90 -15.23 -12.20 2.42
C ARG A 90 -16.04 -13.46 2.12
N SER A 91 -15.44 -14.45 1.48
CA SER A 91 -16.11 -15.71 1.12
C SER A 91 -15.94 -16.81 2.17
N ALA A 92 -15.14 -16.57 3.21
CA ALA A 92 -14.89 -17.54 4.27
C ALA A 92 -16.16 -17.80 5.09
N ARG A 93 -16.61 -19.05 5.09
CA ARG A 93 -17.80 -19.49 5.85
C ARG A 93 -17.50 -19.91 7.28
N SER A 94 -16.23 -20.11 7.63
CA SER A 94 -15.83 -20.50 8.99
C SER A 94 -15.03 -19.38 9.65
N PRO A 95 -15.28 -19.07 10.94
CA PRO A 95 -14.56 -18.03 11.68
C PRO A 95 -13.04 -18.25 11.68
N GLN A 96 -12.59 -19.50 11.72
CA GLN A 96 -11.16 -19.85 11.65
C GLN A 96 -10.52 -19.45 10.32
N ARG A 97 -11.20 -19.68 9.19
CA ARG A 97 -10.68 -19.28 7.87
C ARG A 97 -10.75 -17.77 7.68
N GLN A 98 -11.83 -17.15 8.14
CA GLN A 98 -11.96 -15.70 8.12
C GLN A 98 -10.83 -15.07 8.94
N HIS A 99 -10.57 -15.55 10.16
CA HIS A 99 -9.45 -15.08 10.96
C HIS A 99 -8.09 -15.31 10.28
N HIS A 100 -7.88 -16.47 9.64
CA HIS A 100 -6.65 -16.74 8.89
C HIS A 100 -6.42 -15.72 7.77
N TYR A 101 -7.42 -15.45 6.94
CA TYR A 101 -7.29 -14.46 5.86
C TYR A 101 -7.18 -13.02 6.37
N GLN A 102 -7.82 -12.70 7.50
CA GLN A 102 -7.64 -11.42 8.20
C GLN A 102 -6.19 -11.21 8.62
N GLN A 103 -5.54 -12.22 9.20
CA GLN A 103 -4.12 -12.15 9.56
C GLN A 103 -3.23 -11.96 8.32
N ARG A 104 -3.57 -12.58 7.19
CA ARG A 104 -2.84 -12.39 5.93
C ARG A 104 -3.02 -10.97 5.37
N LEU A 105 -4.24 -10.42 5.40
CA LEU A 105 -4.50 -9.02 5.03
C LEU A 105 -3.67 -8.05 5.90
N LEU A 106 -3.67 -8.24 7.22
CA LEU A 106 -2.85 -7.45 8.15
C LEU A 106 -1.36 -7.56 7.83
N GLY A 107 -0.87 -8.77 7.52
CA GLY A 107 0.52 -8.99 7.10
C GLY A 107 0.88 -8.25 5.81
N HIS A 108 -0.02 -8.20 4.83
CA HIS A 108 0.21 -7.44 3.60
C HIS A 108 0.19 -5.92 3.83
N TYR A 109 -0.70 -5.41 4.69
CA TYR A 109 -0.64 -3.99 5.08
C TYR A 109 0.68 -3.66 5.79
N GLN A 110 1.17 -4.55 6.66
CA GLN A 110 2.47 -4.36 7.31
C GLN A 110 3.61 -4.30 6.28
N GLN A 111 3.59 -5.19 5.29
CA GLN A 111 4.58 -5.19 4.21
C GLN A 111 4.58 -3.86 3.44
N LEU A 112 3.40 -3.30 3.13
CA LEU A 112 3.30 -1.97 2.51
C LEU A 112 3.82 -0.85 3.41
N ALA A 113 3.56 -0.91 4.72
CA ALA A 113 4.08 0.05 5.68
C ALA A 113 5.62 0.00 5.77
N ASP A 114 6.20 -1.20 5.69
CA ASP A 114 7.65 -1.36 5.67
C ASP A 114 8.27 -0.78 4.40
N PHE A 115 7.61 -0.92 3.24
CA PHE A 115 8.03 -0.21 2.02
C PHE A 115 7.93 1.31 2.16
N SER A 116 6.84 1.82 2.75
CA SER A 116 6.68 3.26 3.02
C SER A 116 7.85 3.80 3.85
N LYS A 117 8.21 3.10 4.93
CA LYS A 117 9.35 3.46 5.78
C LYS A 117 10.69 3.39 5.05
N ALA A 118 10.90 2.35 4.24
CA ALA A 118 12.12 2.23 3.44
C ALA A 118 12.27 3.39 2.44
N MET A 119 11.17 3.78 1.79
CA MET A 119 11.15 4.95 0.91
C MET A 119 11.42 6.25 1.68
N GLN A 120 10.84 6.42 2.87
CA GLN A 120 11.09 7.60 3.71
C GLN A 120 12.57 7.71 4.11
N GLN A 121 13.19 6.60 4.52
CA GLN A 121 14.62 6.57 4.87
C GLN A 121 15.53 6.92 3.69
N TRP A 122 15.14 6.58 2.46
CA TRP A 122 15.89 6.96 1.26
C TRP A 122 15.75 8.44 0.93
N VAL A 123 14.61 9.04 1.24
CA VAL A 123 14.41 10.48 1.09
C VAL A 123 15.20 11.25 2.14
N ASP A 124 15.14 10.82 3.40
CA ASP A 124 15.83 11.49 4.51
C ASP A 124 17.35 11.30 4.49
N GLY A 125 17.84 10.20 3.89
CA GLY A 125 19.27 9.88 3.77
C GLY A 125 19.95 10.42 2.50
N ALA A 126 19.24 11.19 1.67
CA ALA A 126 19.76 11.80 0.44
C ALA A 126 20.35 13.22 0.63
N ASP A 127 20.43 13.70 1.88
CA ASP A 127 21.11 14.95 2.29
C ASP A 127 22.65 14.82 2.30
#